data_AF-A0A8K0WLX3-F1
#
_entry.id   AF-A0A8K0WLX3-F1
#
_cell.length_a   1.000
_cell.length_b   1.000
_cell.length_c   1.000
_cell.angle_alpha   90.00
_cell.angle_beta   90.00
_cell.angle_gamma   90.00
#
_symmetry.space_group_name_H-M   'P 1'
#
loop_
_entity.id
_entity.type
_entity.pdbx_description
1 polymer ?
#
loop_
_entity_poly.entity_id
_entity_poly.type
_entity_poly.pdbx_seq_one_letter_code
_entity_poly.pdbx_strand_id
1 'polypeptide(L)'
;MVVLLHKLEAWDTSLLLYKFSRFATLKLYKLKSGHAKRSSFYMIAHDIQSEGLEAMQAVKRWKEIWRIATFGTEEDYFESLYKGEPSVEEVLHTFGSEVIRLGKDVWVTQAHALQNAPSNK
;
A
#
# COMPACT_ATOMS: atom_id res chain seq x y z
N MET A 1 -5.69 12.57 -1.49
CA MET A 1 -5.91 11.43 -2.40
C MET A 1 -6.49 10.26 -1.61
N VAL A 2 -7.41 9.49 -2.21
CA VAL A 2 -8.01 8.29 -1.61
C VAL A 2 -7.78 7.11 -2.55
N VAL A 3 -7.21 6.01 -2.04
CA VAL A 3 -6.80 4.84 -2.84
C VAL A 3 -7.32 3.57 -2.18
N LEU A 4 -7.98 2.70 -2.96
CA LEU A 4 -8.40 1.38 -2.50
C LEU A 4 -7.22 0.41 -2.60
N LEU A 5 -6.85 -0.20 -1.47
CA LEU A 5 -5.77 -1.18 -1.35
C LEU A 5 -6.30 -2.49 -0.75
N HIS A 6 -5.51 -3.55 -0.82
CA HIS A 6 -5.85 -4.87 -0.30
C HIS A 6 -4.66 -5.45 0.45
N LYS A 7 -4.92 -6.25 1.49
CA LYS A 7 -3.89 -7.01 2.23
C LYS A 7 -2.74 -6.10 2.69
N LEU A 8 -2.94 -5.40 3.80
CA LEU A 8 -1.98 -4.43 4.31
C LEU A 8 -0.59 -5.05 4.53
N GLU A 9 -0.56 -6.30 4.98
CA GLU A 9 0.62 -7.12 5.22
C GLU A 9 1.35 -7.59 3.95
N ALA A 10 0.75 -7.44 2.76
CA ALA A 10 1.42 -7.78 1.51
C ALA A 10 2.55 -6.79 1.22
N TRP A 11 3.67 -7.31 0.72
CA TRP A 11 4.90 -6.53 0.52
C TRP A 11 4.70 -5.32 -0.38
N ASP A 12 4.05 -5.51 -1.52
CA ASP A 12 3.72 -4.46 -2.49
C ASP A 12 2.88 -3.33 -1.87
N THR A 13 1.90 -3.68 -1.04
CA THR A 13 1.05 -2.72 -0.33
C THR A 13 1.83 -1.98 0.75
N SER A 14 2.62 -2.68 1.55
CA SER A 14 3.49 -2.06 2.57
C SER A 14 4.55 -1.14 1.94
N LEU A 15 5.15 -1.55 0.84
CA LEU A 15 6.10 -0.75 0.08
C LEU A 15 5.44 0.50 -0.52
N LEU A 16 4.20 0.40 -1.00
CA LEU A 16 3.44 1.55 -1.48
C LEU A 16 3.16 2.55 -0.36
N LEU A 17 2.74 2.06 0.82
CA LEU A 17 2.55 2.91 2.01
C LEU A 17 3.85 3.60 2.42
N TYR A 18 4.97 2.88 2.41
CA TYR A 18 6.29 3.45 2.69
C TYR A 18 6.65 4.55 1.69
N LYS A 19 6.44 4.33 0.37
CA LYS A 19 6.71 5.36 -0.64
C LYS A 19 5.86 6.60 -0.41
N PHE A 20 4.57 6.45 -0.16
CA PHE A 20 3.67 7.57 0.08
C PHE A 20 3.99 8.33 1.37
N SER A 21 4.46 7.66 2.43
CA SER A 21 4.79 8.31 3.70
C SER A 21 5.97 9.28 3.58
N ARG A 22 6.79 9.14 2.53
CA ARG A 22 7.91 10.05 2.26
C ARG A 22 7.50 11.41 1.71
N PHE A 23 6.27 11.56 1.19
CA PHE A 23 5.81 12.82 0.60
C PHE A 23 4.34 13.15 0.92
N ALA A 24 3.70 12.41 1.83
CA ALA A 24 2.34 12.65 2.26
C ALA A 24 2.11 12.12 3.68
N THR A 25 1.14 12.70 4.38
CA THR A 25 0.66 12.14 5.64
C THR A 25 -0.43 11.11 5.38
N LEU A 26 -0.31 9.93 6.02
CA LEU A 26 -1.17 8.79 5.75
C LEU A 26 -2.14 8.51 6.89
N LYS A 27 -3.38 8.17 6.52
CA LYS A 27 -4.36 7.50 7.37
C LYS A 27 -4.93 6.30 6.62
N LEU A 28 -5.16 5.21 7.33
CA LEU A 28 -5.83 4.04 6.76
C LEU A 28 -7.25 3.95 7.29
N TYR A 29 -8.17 3.57 6.41
CA TYR A 29 -9.58 3.49 6.74
C TYR A 29 -10.20 2.18 6.26
N LYS A 30 -10.80 1.45 7.20
CA LYS A 30 -11.52 0.21 6.93
C LYS A 30 -13.02 0.46 7.09
N LEU A 31 -13.78 0.14 6.04
CA LEU A 31 -15.23 0.19 6.11
C LEU A 31 -15.75 -0.80 7.17
N LYS A 32 -16.67 -0.34 8.00
CA LYS A 32 -17.31 -1.13 9.08
C LYS A 32 -18.48 -1.98 8.59
N SER A 33 -19.00 -1.73 7.39
CA SER A 33 -20.10 -2.48 6.76
C SER A 33 -19.79 -2.77 5.29
N GLY A 34 -20.51 -3.74 4.69
CA GLY A 34 -20.34 -4.18 3.30
C GLY A 34 -19.05 -4.95 3.04
N HIS A 35 -17.90 -4.27 3.08
CA HIS A 35 -16.58 -4.82 2.82
C HIS A 35 -15.76 -5.10 4.07
N ALA A 36 -16.34 -5.00 5.27
CA ALA A 36 -15.62 -5.16 6.54
C ALA A 36 -14.84 -6.49 6.65
N LYS A 37 -15.39 -7.59 6.11
CA LYS A 37 -14.75 -8.93 6.11
C LYS A 37 -13.62 -9.10 5.09
N ARG A 38 -13.62 -8.29 4.01
CA ARG A 38 -12.65 -8.39 2.92
C ARG A 38 -11.30 -7.83 3.37
N SER A 39 -10.21 -8.15 2.68
CA SER A 39 -8.89 -7.54 2.94
C SER A 39 -8.75 -6.10 2.42
N SER A 40 -9.81 -5.53 1.82
CA SER A 40 -9.78 -4.20 1.21
C SER A 40 -9.86 -3.08 2.24
N PHE A 41 -9.10 -2.02 2.06
CA PHE A 41 -9.12 -0.82 2.91
C PHE A 41 -8.72 0.39 2.06
N TYR A 42 -8.93 1.60 2.58
CA TYR A 42 -8.54 2.83 1.91
C TYR A 42 -7.29 3.41 2.55
N MET A 43 -6.31 3.77 1.72
CA MET A 43 -5.30 4.75 2.10
C MET A 43 -5.83 6.14 1.79
N ILE A 44 -5.82 7.01 2.80
CA ILE A 44 -6.12 8.43 2.70
C ILE A 44 -4.79 9.16 2.86
N ALA A 45 -4.27 9.71 1.76
CA ALA A 45 -3.06 10.52 1.74
C ALA A 45 -3.44 12.01 1.69
N HIS A 46 -2.98 12.80 2.65
CA HIS A 46 -3.18 14.24 2.72
C HIS A 46 -1.86 14.99 2.89
N ASP A 47 -1.89 16.31 2.72
CA ASP A 47 -0.70 17.18 2.73
C ASP A 47 0.40 16.67 1.79
N ILE A 48 -0.01 16.35 0.55
CA ILE A 48 0.85 15.74 -0.46
C ILE A 48 1.81 16.80 -1.00
N GLN A 49 3.11 16.56 -0.85
CA GLN A 49 4.19 17.37 -1.39
C GLN A 49 4.45 16.97 -2.85
N SER A 50 3.50 17.27 -3.74
CA SER A 50 3.51 16.78 -5.13
C SER A 50 4.69 17.24 -5.97
N GLU A 51 5.29 18.38 -5.63
CA GLU A 51 6.48 18.94 -6.28
C GLU A 51 7.79 18.54 -5.58
N GLY A 52 7.69 17.79 -4.48
CA GLY A 52 8.85 17.25 -3.77
C GLY A 52 9.59 16.19 -4.59
N LEU A 53 10.89 16.05 -4.34
CA LEU A 53 11.76 15.14 -5.06
C LEU A 53 11.24 13.70 -5.00
N GLU A 54 10.80 13.25 -3.83
CA GLU A 54 10.27 11.91 -3.59
C GLU A 54 9.00 11.63 -4.40
N ALA A 55 8.07 12.58 -4.43
CA ALA A 55 6.83 12.44 -5.20
C ALA A 55 7.11 12.39 -6.70
N MET A 56 7.96 13.29 -7.20
CA MET A 56 8.35 13.31 -8.61
C MET A 56 9.08 12.04 -9.04
N GLN A 57 10.00 11.53 -8.22
CA GLN A 57 10.70 10.28 -8.47
C GLN A 57 9.74 9.09 -8.46
N ALA A 58 8.82 9.02 -7.49
CA ALA A 58 7.81 7.97 -7.42
C ALA A 58 6.92 7.96 -8.67
N VAL A 59 6.39 9.12 -9.09
CA VAL A 59 5.55 9.23 -10.29
C VAL A 59 6.31 8.87 -11.56
N LYS A 60 7.56 9.35 -11.72
CA LYS A 60 8.41 8.97 -12.86
C LYS A 60 8.61 7.47 -12.92
N ARG A 61 8.89 6.85 -11.77
CA ARG A 61 9.09 5.42 -11.64
C ARG A 61 7.83 4.62 -11.99
N TRP A 62 6.67 5.02 -11.47
CA TRP A 62 5.40 4.36 -11.77
C TRP A 62 5.02 4.45 -13.24
N LYS A 63 5.26 5.60 -13.90
CA LYS A 63 5.05 5.75 -15.35
C LYS A 63 5.93 4.80 -16.15
N GLU A 64 7.17 4.61 -15.74
CA GLU A 64 8.08 3.68 -16.39
C GLU A 64 7.66 2.22 -16.21
N ILE A 65 7.30 1.81 -14.98
CA ILE A 65 6.73 0.48 -14.72
C ILE A 65 5.50 0.24 -15.60
N TRP A 66 4.58 1.21 -15.65
CA TRP A 66 3.37 1.10 -16.47
C TRP A 66 3.70 0.95 -17.97
N ARG A 67 4.66 1.74 -18.47
CA ARG A 67 5.12 1.65 -19.87
C ARG A 67 5.69 0.26 -20.18
N ILE A 68 6.54 -0.27 -19.32
CA ILE A 68 7.13 -1.61 -19.47
C ILE A 68 6.04 -2.69 -19.37
N ALA A 69 5.15 -2.61 -18.39
CA ALA A 69 4.05 -3.56 -18.23
C ALA A 69 3.09 -3.58 -19.44
N THR A 70 2.98 -2.47 -20.16
CA THR A 70 2.06 -2.34 -21.31
C THR A 70 2.71 -2.69 -22.64
N PHE A 71 3.99 -2.34 -22.82
CA PHE A 71 4.67 -2.40 -24.12
C PHE A 71 5.97 -3.23 -24.13
N GLY A 72 6.46 -3.67 -22.98
CA GLY A 72 7.69 -4.45 -22.82
C GLY A 72 7.43 -5.95 -22.74
N THR A 73 8.46 -6.72 -22.41
CA THR A 73 8.32 -8.16 -22.17
C THR A 73 7.96 -8.46 -20.71
N GLU A 74 7.58 -9.71 -20.45
CA GLU A 74 7.33 -10.18 -19.09
C GLU A 74 8.61 -10.15 -18.23
N GLU A 75 9.76 -10.48 -18.82
CA GLU A 75 11.06 -10.40 -18.15
C GLU A 75 11.43 -8.95 -17.79
N ASP A 76 11.26 -8.01 -18.74
CA ASP A 76 11.48 -6.59 -18.48
C ASP A 76 10.59 -6.10 -17.34
N TYR A 77 9.33 -6.54 -17.32
CA TYR A 77 8.38 -6.20 -16.28
C TYR A 77 8.83 -6.73 -14.92
N PHE A 78 9.18 -8.01 -14.81
CA PHE A 78 9.66 -8.60 -13.56
C PHE A 78 10.94 -7.94 -13.05
N GLU A 79 11.92 -7.67 -13.91
CA GLU A 79 13.12 -6.92 -13.52
C GLU A 79 12.72 -5.52 -13.01
N SER A 80 11.82 -4.86 -13.73
CA SER A 80 11.36 -3.53 -13.38
C SER A 80 10.59 -3.47 -12.07
N LEU A 81 10.07 -4.56 -11.51
CA LEU A 81 9.34 -4.52 -10.23
C LEU A 81 10.30 -4.37 -9.04
N TYR A 82 11.49 -4.94 -9.12
CA TYR A 82 12.45 -4.98 -8.00
C TYR A 82 13.62 -4.02 -8.17
N LYS A 83 13.90 -3.57 -9.40
CA LYS A 83 15.03 -2.69 -9.70
C LYS A 83 14.92 -1.35 -8.96
N GLY A 84 15.91 -1.09 -8.10
CA GLY A 84 16.01 0.16 -7.33
C GLY A 84 14.98 0.30 -6.21
N GLU A 85 14.24 -0.78 -5.89
CA GLU A 85 13.39 -0.82 -4.72
C GLU A 85 14.21 -1.11 -3.44
N PRO A 86 13.84 -0.53 -2.29
CA PRO A 86 14.47 -0.85 -1.01
C PRO A 86 14.24 -2.32 -0.66
N SER A 87 15.16 -2.90 0.11
CA SER A 87 14.97 -4.26 0.61
C SER A 87 13.85 -4.32 1.65
N VAL A 88 13.34 -5.53 1.92
CA VAL A 88 12.33 -5.75 2.96
C VAL A 88 12.86 -5.31 4.32
N GLU A 89 14.11 -5.64 4.62
CA GLU A 89 14.79 -5.30 5.87
C GLU A 89 14.92 -3.79 6.05
N GLU A 90 15.25 -3.05 4.99
CA GLU A 90 15.35 -1.59 5.02
C GLU A 90 13.99 -0.95 5.36
N VAL A 91 12.92 -1.41 4.71
CA VAL A 91 11.57 -0.89 4.97
C VAL A 91 11.07 -1.29 6.36
N LEU A 92 11.33 -2.51 6.81
CA LEU A 92 10.95 -2.95 8.16
C LEU A 92 11.67 -2.14 9.24
N HIS A 93 12.96 -1.87 9.06
CA HIS A 93 13.75 -1.08 10.00
C HIS A 93 13.24 0.37 10.09
N THR A 94 12.85 0.98 8.98
CA THR A 94 12.48 2.41 8.92
C THR A 94 10.98 2.67 9.12
N PHE A 95 10.12 1.76 8.69
CA PHE A 95 8.67 1.99 8.59
C PHE A 95 7.83 0.85 9.19
N GLY A 96 8.44 -0.26 9.64
CA GLY A 96 7.69 -1.41 10.16
C GLY A 96 6.78 -1.10 11.35
N SER A 97 7.22 -0.26 12.29
CA SER A 97 6.39 0.19 13.42
C SER A 97 5.20 1.04 12.95
N GLU A 98 5.40 1.86 11.92
CA GLU A 98 4.34 2.68 11.32
C GLU A 98 3.33 1.84 10.56
N VAL A 99 3.74 0.77 9.88
CA VAL A 99 2.82 -0.21 9.27
C VAL A 99 1.89 -0.79 10.34
N ILE A 100 2.43 -1.17 11.51
CA ILE A 100 1.63 -1.68 12.62
C ILE A 100 0.68 -0.60 13.16
N ARG A 101 1.19 0.61 13.38
CA ARG A 101 0.41 1.73 13.91
C ARG A 101 -0.76 2.09 12.98
N LEU A 102 -0.49 2.22 11.68
CA LEU A 102 -1.47 2.54 10.66
C LEU A 102 -2.47 1.39 10.45
N GLY A 103 -2.00 0.14 10.50
CA GLY A 103 -2.81 -1.05 10.22
C GLY A 103 -3.70 -1.52 11.36
N LYS A 104 -3.44 -1.10 12.60
CA LYS A 104 -4.17 -1.55 13.79
C LYS A 104 -5.69 -1.50 13.63
N ASP A 105 -6.23 -0.35 13.25
CA ASP A 105 -7.68 -0.18 13.11
C ASP A 105 -8.26 -0.98 11.93
N VAL A 106 -7.47 -1.16 10.87
CA VAL A 106 -7.85 -1.99 9.72
C VAL A 106 -8.00 -3.45 10.13
N TRP A 107 -6.97 -4.00 10.80
CA TRP A 107 -6.99 -5.40 11.24
C TRP A 107 -8.03 -5.65 12.32
N VAL A 108 -8.18 -4.77 13.31
CA VAL A 108 -9.20 -4.91 14.37
C VAL A 108 -10.61 -4.91 13.76
N THR A 109 -10.90 -3.98 12.85
CA THR A 109 -12.20 -3.91 12.18
C THR A 109 -12.48 -5.17 11.36
N GLN A 110 -11.48 -5.65 10.61
CA GLN A 110 -11.62 -6.86 9.81
C GLN A 110 -11.80 -8.12 10.68
N ALA A 111 -10.98 -8.27 11.73
CA ALA A 111 -11.06 -9.39 12.65
C ALA A 111 -12.43 -9.47 13.33
N HIS A 112 -12.95 -8.34 13.82
CA HIS A 112 -14.29 -8.28 14.41
C HIS A 112 -15.38 -8.64 13.40
N ALA A 113 -15.28 -8.18 12.15
CA ALA A 113 -16.25 -8.51 11.12
C ALA A 113 -16.22 -9.99 10.70
N LEU A 114 -15.02 -10.61 10.71
CA LEU A 114 -14.83 -12.03 10.45
C LEU A 114 -15.37 -12.89 11.59
N GLN A 115 -15.10 -12.50 12.85
CA GLN A 115 -15.61 -13.20 14.03
C GLN A 115 -17.14 -13.26 14.07
N ASN A 116 -17.80 -12.18 13.63
CA ASN A 116 -19.27 -12.09 13.58
C ASN A 116 -19.86 -12.51 12.22
N ALA A 117 -19.05 -13.09 11.33
CA ALA A 117 -19.56 -13.58 10.07
C ALA A 117 -20.42 -14.83 10.30
N PRO A 118 -21.54 -15.01 9.58
CA PRO A 118 -22.21 -16.31 9.57
C PRO A 118 -21.19 -17.34 9.11
N SER A 119 -21.08 -18.45 9.85
CA SER A 119 -20.36 -19.61 9.35
C SER A 119 -21.08 -20.07 8.08
N ASN A 120 -20.40 -20.07 6.94
CA ASN A 120 -20.89 -20.81 5.79
C ASN A 120 -20.87 -22.30 6.19
N LYS A 121 -22.01 -22.82 6.63
CA LYS A 121 -22.33 -24.24 6.58
C LYS A 121 -23.11 -24.50 5.30
#